data_AF-A0ABD0NM84-F1
#
_entry.id   AF-A0ABD0NM84-F1
#
_cell.length_a   1.000
_cell.length_b   1.000
_cell.length_c   1.000
_cell.angle_alpha   90.00
_cell.angle_beta   90.00
_cell.angle_gamma   90.00
#
_symmetry.space_group_name_H-M   'P 1'
#
loop_
_entity.id
_entity.type
_entity.pdbx_description
1 polymer ?
#
loop_
_entity_poly.entity_id
_entity_poly.type
_entity_poly.pdbx_seq_one_letter_code
_entity_poly.pdbx_strand_id
1 'polypeptide(L)'
;IDARAGTFQAFEQFGQQLLARGHYASPEIQQKLEALERERADLEKAWIQRRMMLDQCLELQLFNRDCEQAENWMAAREAFLASDDKGDSLDSVEALIKKHEDFDKAINVQ
;
A
#
# COMPACT_ATOMS: atom_id res chain seq x y z
N ILE A 1 -10.47 1.24 16.66
CA ILE A 1 -10.84 0.17 17.61
C ILE A 1 -10.25 0.47 18.98
N ASP A 2 -8.97 0.83 19.04
CA ASP A 2 -8.24 1.17 20.26
C ASP A 2 -8.89 2.25 21.14
N ALA A 3 -9.44 3.32 20.54
CA ALA A 3 -10.11 4.39 21.30
C ALA A 3 -11.33 3.91 22.10
N ARG A 4 -11.93 2.77 21.72
CA ARG A 4 -13.07 2.15 22.43
C ARG A 4 -12.65 0.97 23.31
N ALA A 5 -11.38 0.58 23.32
CA ALA A 5 -10.89 -0.55 24.12
C ALA A 5 -11.23 -0.37 25.61
N GLY A 6 -11.03 0.84 26.15
CA GLY A 6 -11.38 1.15 27.54
C GLY A 6 -12.88 1.01 27.84
N THR A 7 -13.75 1.32 26.88
CA THR A 7 -15.21 1.15 27.06
C THR A 7 -15.63 -0.31 27.07
N PHE A 8 -15.02 -1.16 26.23
CA PHE A 8 -15.26 -2.60 26.24
C PHE A 8 -14.80 -3.23 27.55
N GLN A 9 -13.59 -2.88 28.00
CA GLN A 9 -13.03 -3.39 29.25
C GLN A 9 -13.86 -2.99 30.47
N ALA A 10 -14.35 -1.74 30.52
CA ALA A 10 -15.23 -1.28 31.59
C ALA A 10 -16.57 -2.04 31.59
N PHE A 11 -17.15 -2.28 30.41
CA PHE A 11 -18.39 -3.04 30.28
C PHE A 11 -18.21 -4.51 30.72
N GLU A 12 -17.11 -5.14 30.31
CA GLU A 12 -16.78 -6.51 30.68
C GLU A 12 -16.58 -6.64 32.20
N GLN A 13 -15.81 -5.73 32.81
CA GLN A 13 -15.62 -5.69 34.26
C GLN A 13 -16.95 -5.51 35.01
N PHE A 14 -17.83 -4.64 34.51
CA PHE A 14 -19.14 -4.44 35.11
C PHE A 14 -20.00 -5.72 35.03
N GLY A 15 -20.01 -6.38 33.88
CA GLY A 15 -20.71 -7.66 33.72
C GLY A 15 -20.16 -8.75 34.64
N GLN A 16 -18.84 -8.89 34.74
CA GLN A 16 -18.21 -9.85 35.66
C GLN A 16 -18.55 -9.57 37.13
N GLN A 17 -18.63 -8.30 37.53
CA GLN A 17 -19.06 -7.93 38.89
C GLN A 17 -20.50 -8.34 39.18
N LEU A 18 -21.42 -8.21 38.21
CA LEU A 18 -22.80 -8.65 38.36
C LEU A 18 -22.90 -10.17 38.50
N LEU A 19 -22.10 -10.91 37.72
CA LEU A 19 -22.02 -12.38 37.82
C LEU A 19 -21.48 -12.81 39.19
N ALA A 20 -20.41 -12.16 39.68
CA ALA A 20 -19.82 -12.46 40.99
C ALA A 20 -20.78 -12.22 42.16
N ARG A 21 -21.76 -11.31 42.00
CA ARG A 21 -22.81 -11.03 42.99
C ARG A 21 -24.03 -11.93 42.88
N GLY A 22 -24.04 -12.89 41.96
CA GLY A 22 -25.18 -13.79 41.74
C GLY A 22 -26.43 -13.05 41.26
N HIS A 23 -26.27 -12.05 40.38
CA HIS A 23 -27.39 -11.28 39.85
C HIS A 23 -28.46 -12.20 39.23
N TYR A 24 -29.75 -11.90 39.41
CA TYR A 24 -30.84 -12.78 38.97
C TYR A 24 -30.82 -13.10 37.46
N ALA A 25 -30.29 -12.18 36.66
CA ALA A 25 -30.12 -12.31 35.21
C ALA A 25 -28.70 -12.77 34.80
N SER A 26 -28.01 -13.53 35.66
CA SER A 26 -26.65 -14.02 35.38
C SER A 26 -26.55 -14.81 34.06
N PRO A 27 -27.49 -15.70 33.69
CA PRO A 27 -27.45 -16.40 32.41
C PRO A 27 -27.44 -15.45 31.21
N GLU A 28 -28.29 -14.42 31.23
CA GLU A 28 -28.37 -13.43 30.15
C GLU A 28 -27.14 -12.52 30.10
N ILE A 29 -26.58 -12.16 31.27
CA ILE A 29 -25.35 -11.35 31.35
C ILE A 29 -24.18 -12.12 30.76
N GLN A 30 -24.03 -13.40 31.09
CA GLN A 30 -22.96 -14.23 30.55
C GLN A 30 -23.06 -14.35 29.02
N GLN A 31 -24.25 -14.64 28.48
CA GLN A 31 -24.46 -14.69 27.03
C GLN A 31 -24.09 -13.38 26.33
N LYS A 32 -24.44 -12.22 26.94
CA LYS A 32 -24.11 -10.91 26.37
C LYS A 32 -22.61 -10.62 26.38
N LEU A 33 -21.90 -11.05 27.42
CA LEU A 33 -20.44 -10.89 27.49
C LEU A 33 -19.75 -11.76 26.44
N GLU A 34 -20.16 -13.02 26.30
CA GLU A 34 -19.61 -13.93 25.27
C GLU A 34 -19.89 -13.43 23.85
N ALA A 35 -21.11 -12.91 23.60
CA ALA A 35 -21.44 -12.30 22.31
C ALA A 35 -20.59 -11.05 22.03
N LEU A 36 -20.40 -10.18 23.03
CA LEU A 36 -19.57 -8.99 22.88
C LEU A 36 -18.11 -9.33 22.56
N GLU A 37 -17.55 -10.34 23.24
CA GLU A 37 -16.19 -10.79 23.00
C GLU A 37 -16.01 -11.32 21.58
N ARG A 38 -16.98 -12.12 21.10
CA ARG A 38 -16.99 -12.63 19.73
C ARG A 38 -17.03 -11.52 18.69
N GLU A 39 -18.00 -10.61 18.80
CA GLU A 39 -18.17 -9.49 17.87
C GLU A 39 -16.93 -8.58 17.85
N ARG A 40 -16.29 -8.38 19.01
CA ARG A 40 -15.04 -7.62 19.10
C ARG A 40 -13.90 -8.33 18.37
N ALA A 41 -13.74 -9.63 18.56
CA ALA A 41 -12.71 -10.42 17.89
C ALA A 41 -12.91 -10.43 16.36
N ASP A 42 -14.15 -10.57 15.90
CA ASP A 42 -14.50 -10.55 14.48
C ASP A 42 -14.21 -9.17 13.86
N LEU A 43 -14.54 -8.09 14.58
CA LEU A 43 -14.22 -6.72 14.15
C LEU A 43 -12.71 -6.49 14.04
N GLU A 44 -11.92 -6.96 15.02
CA GLU A 44 -10.47 -6.83 15.01
C GLU A 44 -9.85 -7.60 13.84
N LYS A 45 -10.31 -8.83 13.60
CA LYS A 45 -9.90 -9.65 12.46
C LYS A 45 -10.22 -8.97 11.13
N ALA A 46 -11.44 -8.46 10.96
CA ALA A 46 -11.85 -7.75 9.74
C ALA A 46 -11.02 -6.48 9.51
N TRP A 47 -10.70 -5.75 10.59
CA TRP A 47 -9.86 -4.56 10.52
C TRP A 47 -8.43 -4.89 10.06
N ILE A 48 -7.80 -5.91 10.66
CA ILE A 48 -6.46 -6.36 10.28
C ILE A 48 -6.45 -6.80 8.81
N GLN A 49 -7.42 -7.61 8.40
CA GLN A 49 -7.54 -8.05 7.01
C GLN A 49 -7.65 -6.87 6.04
N ARG A 50 -8.50 -5.89 6.36
CA ARG A 50 -8.65 -4.70 5.51
C ARG A 50 -7.36 -3.89 5.44
N ARG A 51 -6.65 -3.74 6.55
CA ARG A 51 -5.34 -3.06 6.56
C ARG A 51 -4.33 -3.77 5.66
N MET A 52 -4.20 -5.09 5.79
CA MET A 52 -3.30 -5.89 4.94
C MET A 52 -3.62 -5.73 3.45
N MET A 53 -4.91 -5.75 3.08
CA MET A 53 -5.32 -5.53 1.69
C MET A 53 -4.94 -4.13 1.19
N LEU A 54 -5.13 -3.10 2.00
CA LEU A 54 -4.77 -1.73 1.63
C LEU A 54 -3.25 -1.58 1.46
N ASP A 55 -2.46 -2.18 2.35
CA ASP A 55 -1.01 -2.16 2.28
C ASP A 55 -0.52 -2.86 0.99
N GLN A 56 -1.09 -4.03 0.66
CA GLN A 56 -0.81 -4.74 -0.60
C GLN A 56 -1.22 -3.94 -1.84
N CYS A 57 -2.39 -3.29 -1.81
CA CYS A 57 -2.81 -2.42 -2.91
C CYS A 57 -1.86 -1.24 -3.10
N LEU A 58 -1.40 -0.62 -2.01
CA LEU A 58 -0.43 0.48 -2.07
C LEU A 58 0.88 0.01 -2.68
N GLU A 59 1.43 -1.12 -2.22
CA GLU A 59 2.66 -1.70 -2.75
C GLU A 59 2.56 -1.98 -4.26
N LEU A 60 1.44 -2.57 -4.69
CA LEU A 60 1.19 -2.82 -6.12
C LEU A 60 1.12 -1.52 -6.93
N GLN A 61 0.47 -0.48 -6.41
CA GLN A 61 0.39 0.81 -7.11
C GLN A 61 1.76 1.49 -7.23
N LEU A 62 2.59 1.41 -6.19
CA LEU A 62 3.95 1.91 -6.23
C LEU A 62 4.79 1.15 -7.26
N PHE A 63 4.70 -0.18 -7.26
CA PHE A 63 5.37 -1.01 -8.25
C PHE A 63 4.94 -0.65 -9.69
N ASN A 64 3.64 -0.55 -9.95
CA ASN A 64 3.13 -0.20 -11.28
C ASN A 64 3.62 1.17 -11.74
N ARG A 65 3.66 2.16 -10.85
CA ARG A 65 4.19 3.49 -11.16
C ARG A 65 5.69 3.43 -11.50
N ASP A 66 6.46 2.64 -10.75
CA ASP A 66 7.89 2.51 -10.99
C ASP A 66 8.16 1.77 -12.32
N CYS A 67 7.33 0.77 -12.67
CA CYS A 67 7.32 0.13 -13.99
C CYS A 67 6.97 1.12 -15.11
N GLU A 68 5.90 1.91 -14.95
CA GLU A 68 5.50 2.92 -15.93
C GLU A 68 6.61 3.97 -16.14
N GLN A 69 7.30 4.36 -15.08
CA GLN A 69 8.45 5.26 -15.19
C GLN A 69 9.59 4.61 -16.00
N ALA A 70 9.91 3.35 -15.73
CA ALA A 70 10.94 2.62 -16.48
C ALA A 70 10.54 2.43 -17.95
N GLU A 71 9.29 2.07 -18.23
CA GLU A 71 8.75 1.93 -19.59
C GLU A 71 8.82 3.25 -20.36
N ASN A 72 8.36 4.35 -19.77
CA ASN A 72 8.43 5.67 -20.39
C ASN A 72 9.89 6.11 -20.65
N TRP A 73 10.79 5.80 -19.72
CA TRP A 73 12.21 6.08 -19.88
C TRP A 73 12.82 5.29 -21.06
N MET A 74 12.51 3.99 -21.15
CA MET A 74 12.94 3.13 -22.27
C MET A 74 12.34 3.59 -23.61
N ALA A 75 11.04 3.89 -23.65
CA ALA A 75 10.36 4.32 -24.86
C ALA A 75 10.93 5.64 -25.42
N ALA A 76 11.25 6.61 -24.55
CA ALA A 76 11.92 7.84 -24.96
C ALA A 76 13.31 7.57 -25.56
N ARG A 77 14.02 6.57 -25.03
CA ARG A 77 15.33 6.12 -25.50
C ARG A 77 15.24 5.45 -26.87
N GLU A 78 14.27 4.55 -27.05
CA GLU A 78 14.00 3.87 -28.32
C GLU A 78 13.60 4.87 -29.40
N ALA A 79 12.73 5.83 -29.09
CA ALA A 79 12.32 6.86 -30.03
C ALA A 79 13.50 7.74 -30.50
N PHE A 80 14.45 8.04 -29.60
CA PHE A 80 15.68 8.74 -29.98
C PHE A 80 16.54 7.91 -30.95
N LEU A 81 16.70 6.62 -30.68
CA LEU A 81 17.50 5.70 -31.51
C LEU A 81 16.84 5.37 -32.86
N ALA A 82 15.51 5.44 -32.94
CA ALA A 82 14.75 5.17 -34.17
C ALA A 82 14.90 6.28 -35.24
N SER A 83 15.56 7.40 -34.92
CA SER A 83 15.86 8.45 -35.89
C SER A 83 16.84 7.96 -36.95
N ASP A 84 16.40 7.88 -38.21
CA ASP A 84 17.25 7.56 -39.36
C ASP A 84 17.92 8.78 -39.99
N ASP A 85 17.85 9.95 -39.35
CA ASP A 85 18.56 11.15 -39.79
C ASP A 85 20.09 10.91 -39.80
N LYS A 86 20.69 11.01 -40.97
CA LYS A 86 22.14 10.84 -41.17
C LYS A 86 22.87 12.17 -41.33
N GLY A 87 22.15 13.31 -41.32
CA GLY A 87 22.72 14.60 -41.66
C GLY A 87 22.98 14.75 -43.17
N ASP A 88 22.94 15.99 -43.63
CA ASP A 88 23.14 16.44 -45.02
C ASP A 88 24.43 17.24 -45.23
N SER A 89 25.17 17.50 -44.14
CA SER A 89 26.42 18.28 -44.14
C SER A 89 27.36 17.79 -43.04
N LEU A 90 28.64 18.15 -43.15
CA LEU A 90 29.65 17.79 -42.15
C LEU A 90 29.26 18.32 -40.76
N ASP A 91 28.81 19.57 -40.69
CA ASP A 91 28.38 20.21 -39.44
C ASP A 91 27.16 19.49 -38.83
N SER A 92 26.19 19.05 -39.64
CA SER A 92 25.02 18.32 -39.13
C SER A 92 25.36 16.90 -38.67
N VAL A 93 26.29 16.21 -39.34
CA VAL A 93 26.83 14.92 -38.91
C VAL A 93 27.59 15.03 -37.58
N GLU A 94 28.48 16.03 -37.43
CA GLU A 94 29.22 16.25 -36.18
C GLU A 94 28.29 16.55 -34.99
N ALA A 95 27.22 17.34 -35.23
CA ALA A 95 26.20 17.60 -34.23
C ALA A 95 25.44 16.33 -33.82
N LEU A 96 25.10 15.44 -34.77
CA LEU A 96 24.47 14.15 -34.49
C LEU A 96 25.37 13.22 -33.67
N ILE A 97 26.66 13.13 -34.01
CA ILE A 97 27.65 12.34 -33.26
C ILE A 97 27.74 12.84 -31.81
N LYS A 98 27.91 14.15 -31.62
CA LYS A 98 27.98 14.73 -30.28
C LYS A 98 26.72 14.43 -29.46
N LYS A 99 25.54 14.54 -30.08
CA LYS A 99 24.26 14.22 -29.44
C LYS A 99 24.19 12.74 -29.02
N HIS A 100 24.72 11.83 -29.83
CA HIS A 100 24.80 10.40 -29.51
C HIS A 100 25.80 10.12 -28.39
N GLU A 101 26.97 10.75 -28.39
CA GLU A 101 27.96 10.61 -27.31
C GLU A 101 27.42 11.11 -25.95
N ASP A 102 26.73 12.26 -25.95
CA ASP A 102 26.11 12.80 -24.75
C ASP A 102 24.97 11.91 -24.26
N PHE A 103 24.23 11.30 -25.19
CA PHE A 103 23.26 10.25 -24.87
C PHE A 103 23.96 9.06 -24.22
N ASP A 104 24.96 8.44 -24.84
CA ASP A 104 25.67 7.26 -24.29
C ASP A 104 26.23 7.52 -22.88
N LYS A 105 26.82 8.70 -22.66
CA LYS A 105 27.27 9.12 -21.32
C LYS A 105 26.11 9.14 -20.32
N ALA A 106 24.93 9.64 -20.71
CA ALA A 106 23.76 9.67 -19.85
C ALA A 106 23.18 8.28 -19.54
N ILE A 107 23.37 7.26 -20.40
CA ILE A 107 23.03 5.85 -20.08
C ILE A 107 24.04 5.26 -19.10
N ASN A 108 25.34 5.47 -19.35
CA ASN A 108 26.41 4.78 -18.61
C ASN A 108 26.68 5.34 -17.21
N VAL A 109 26.00 6.41 -16.81
CA VAL A 109 26.17 7.05 -15.49
C VAL A 109 25.18 6.50 -14.44
N GLN A 110 24.38 5.47 -14.77
CA GLN A 110 23.55 4.74 -13.81
C GLN A 110 24.19 3.44 -13.31
#